data_AF-A0A0N4WVF6-F1
#
_entry.id   AF-A0A0N4WVF6-F1
#
_cell.length_a   1.000
_cell.length_b   1.000
_cell.length_c   1.000
_cell.angle_alpha   90.00
_cell.angle_beta   90.00
_cell.angle_gamma   90.00
#
_symmetry.space_group_name_H-M   'P 1'
#
loop_
_entity.id
_entity.type
_entity.pdbx_description
1 polymer ?
#
loop_
_entity_poly.entity_id
_entity_poly.type
_entity_poly.pdbx_seq_one_letter_code
_entity_poly.pdbx_strand_id
1 'polypeptide(L)'
;MPQLPAILILVWSTIPVALGCVATSPGANPTTLSPVRTTTPRTVRTTSSATTTARTTTTTVAPVTPLACQTCTVDQVSFDAANGDPGSIDADFRAEANDPQTDCLRLTAICSAQPGFVAFMEFNINQGGPLENQDFVQTVEALLECVDGQWFYRTTDVQEVNSVQCTEFDAAG
;
A
#
# COMPACT_ATOMS: atom_id res chain seq x y z
N MET A 1 -9.20 28.20 -58.71
CA MET A 1 -8.04 29.12 -58.83
C MET A 1 -7.57 29.43 -57.41
N PRO A 2 -6.28 29.19 -57.14
CA PRO A 2 -5.71 29.02 -55.79
C PRO A 2 -5.26 30.37 -55.21
N GLN A 3 -5.08 30.50 -53.88
CA GLN A 3 -3.97 31.23 -53.22
C GLN A 3 -3.78 30.74 -51.76
N LEU A 4 -2.78 29.87 -51.57
CA LEU A 4 -1.84 29.89 -50.43
C LEU A 4 -0.73 30.90 -50.82
N PRO A 5 -0.09 31.65 -49.89
CA PRO A 5 0.85 31.10 -48.91
C PRO A 5 0.79 31.83 -47.54
N ALA A 6 1.30 31.29 -46.42
CA ALA A 6 2.69 31.47 -46.05
C ALA A 6 3.06 30.57 -44.86
N ILE A 7 4.16 29.86 -45.09
CA ILE A 7 4.98 29.10 -44.17
C ILE A 7 5.66 30.07 -43.19
N LEU A 8 5.55 29.84 -41.88
CA LEU A 8 6.49 30.38 -40.90
C LEU A 8 7.09 29.21 -40.11
N ILE A 9 8.32 28.86 -40.50
CA ILE A 9 9.22 27.94 -39.82
C ILE A 9 9.97 28.75 -38.76
N LEU A 10 9.92 28.33 -37.49
CA LEU A 10 10.86 28.68 -36.42
C LEU A 10 11.04 27.38 -35.61
N VAL A 11 11.92 26.48 -36.09
CA VAL A 11 13.31 26.28 -35.63
C VAL A 11 13.45 26.11 -34.13
N TRP A 12 13.89 24.90 -33.79
CA TRP A 12 14.32 24.35 -32.51
C TRP A 12 15.07 25.28 -31.57
N SER A 13 14.76 25.15 -30.28
CA SER A 13 15.74 25.33 -29.22
C SER A 13 15.58 24.19 -28.20
N THR A 14 16.61 23.36 -28.11
CA THR A 14 16.71 22.19 -27.24
C THR A 14 17.62 22.50 -26.05
N ILE A 15 17.45 21.72 -24.96
CA ILE A 15 18.42 21.40 -23.88
C ILE A 15 18.36 22.34 -22.64
N PRO A 16 18.58 21.88 -21.39
CA PRO A 16 18.35 20.58 -20.73
C PRO A 16 17.54 20.69 -19.41
N VAL A 17 17.02 19.54 -18.99
CA VAL A 17 16.52 19.26 -17.62
C VAL A 17 17.71 19.22 -16.64
N ALA A 18 17.62 19.98 -15.55
CA ALA A 18 18.52 19.83 -14.39
C ALA A 18 17.74 19.17 -13.24
N LEU A 19 18.03 17.89 -13.02
CA LEU A 19 17.68 17.15 -11.81
C LEU A 19 18.43 17.75 -10.62
N GLY A 20 17.71 18.01 -9.54
CA GLY A 20 18.28 18.36 -8.23
C GLY A 20 17.54 17.62 -7.12
N CYS A 21 17.79 16.32 -6.97
CA CYS A 21 17.46 15.60 -5.74
C CYS A 21 18.70 15.62 -4.84
N VAL A 22 18.58 16.28 -3.68
CA VAL A 22 19.53 16.18 -2.58
C VAL A 22 18.92 15.20 -1.58
N ALA A 23 19.45 13.98 -1.51
CA ALA A 23 19.12 13.01 -0.48
C ALA A 23 20.37 12.67 0.33
N THR A 24 20.28 12.89 1.63
CA THR A 24 21.31 12.69 2.65
C THR A 24 21.51 11.21 2.98
N SER A 25 22.77 10.74 2.92
CA SER A 25 23.23 9.49 3.55
C SER A 25 23.38 9.67 5.08
N PRO A 26 23.38 8.58 5.89
CA PRO A 26 24.65 7.86 6.09
C PRO A 26 24.52 6.33 6.14
N GLY A 27 25.53 5.68 5.58
CA GLY A 27 25.64 4.24 5.46
C GLY A 27 26.00 3.50 6.74
N ALA A 28 25.54 2.25 6.81
CA ALA A 28 26.01 1.24 7.74
C ALA A 28 26.78 0.15 6.98
N ASN A 29 28.11 0.29 7.03
CA ASN A 29 29.09 -0.73 7.39
C ASN A 29 28.95 -2.18 6.83
N PRO A 30 29.82 -2.60 5.88
CA PRO A 30 30.06 -4.00 5.62
C PRO A 30 31.39 -4.42 6.29
N THR A 31 31.32 -5.29 7.30
CA THR A 31 32.52 -6.03 7.75
C THR A 31 32.34 -7.49 7.42
N THR A 32 32.97 -7.90 6.32
CA THR A 32 33.34 -9.28 6.00
C THR A 32 34.87 -9.36 6.04
N LEU A 33 35.42 -10.57 6.25
CA LEU A 33 36.84 -11.02 6.41
C LEU A 33 37.14 -11.38 7.88
N SER A 34 37.63 -12.57 8.29
CA SER A 34 38.22 -13.74 7.64
C SER A 34 38.25 -14.94 8.64
N PRO A 35 38.58 -16.18 8.22
CA PRO A 35 38.75 -17.33 9.11
C PRO A 35 40.19 -17.44 9.63
N VAL A 36 40.38 -17.70 10.94
CA VAL A 36 41.69 -18.13 11.48
C VAL A 36 41.50 -19.24 12.51
N ARG A 37 42.05 -20.40 12.14
CA ARG A 37 42.35 -21.57 12.98
C ARG A 37 43.64 -21.26 13.76
N THR A 38 43.77 -21.65 15.04
CA THR A 38 45.02 -22.20 15.65
C THR A 38 44.83 -22.65 17.11
N THR A 39 45.51 -23.77 17.38
CA THR A 39 45.75 -24.72 18.49
C THR A 39 45.61 -24.40 20.00
N THR A 40 45.23 -25.49 20.69
CA THR A 40 45.33 -25.99 22.09
C THR A 40 46.54 -25.51 22.93
N PRO A 41 46.47 -25.52 24.30
CA PRO A 41 46.63 -26.76 25.09
C PRO A 41 45.78 -26.93 26.38
N ARG A 42 45.38 -28.19 26.62
CA ARG A 42 45.35 -29.01 27.87
C ARG A 42 45.24 -28.33 29.26
N THR A 43 44.32 -28.84 30.13
CA THR A 43 44.61 -29.56 31.42
C THR A 43 43.44 -29.55 32.45
N VAL A 44 42.78 -30.72 32.61
CA VAL A 44 42.44 -31.49 33.85
C VAL A 44 41.37 -31.02 34.88
N ARG A 45 40.39 -31.95 35.13
CA ARG A 45 39.56 -32.24 36.35
C ARG A 45 38.54 -31.17 36.78
N THR A 46 37.33 -31.44 37.26
CA THR A 46 36.83 -32.53 38.14
C THR A 46 35.30 -32.63 37.99
N THR A 47 34.78 -33.83 38.24
CA THR A 47 33.36 -34.23 38.32
C THR A 47 32.49 -33.36 39.24
N SER A 48 31.33 -32.93 38.75
CA SER A 48 30.09 -32.83 39.53
C SER A 48 28.88 -32.86 38.60
N SER A 49 28.17 -33.99 38.60
CA SER A 49 26.85 -34.12 38.02
C SER A 49 25.85 -33.30 38.83
N ALA A 50 25.58 -32.07 38.40
CA ALA A 50 24.38 -31.35 38.81
C ALA A 50 23.33 -31.53 37.71
N THR A 51 22.42 -32.49 37.93
CA THR A 51 21.22 -32.64 37.10
C THR A 51 20.29 -31.46 37.39
N THR A 52 20.45 -30.37 36.65
CA THR A 52 19.50 -29.27 36.64
C THR A 52 18.36 -29.65 35.70
N THR A 53 17.29 -30.18 36.28
CA THR A 53 16.01 -30.36 35.57
C THR A 53 15.50 -28.98 35.15
N ALA A 54 15.72 -28.61 33.90
CA ALA A 54 15.09 -27.44 33.29
C ALA A 54 13.59 -27.67 33.29
N ARG A 55 12.89 -27.00 34.20
CA ARG A 55 11.43 -26.95 34.22
C ARG A 55 11.00 -26.08 33.05
N THR A 56 10.70 -26.69 31.92
CA THR A 56 10.05 -26.02 30.79
C THR A 56 8.67 -25.55 31.26
N THR A 57 8.56 -24.27 31.59
CA THR A 57 7.27 -23.59 31.73
C THR A 57 6.69 -23.46 30.33
N THR A 58 5.86 -24.40 29.94
CA THR A 58 5.01 -24.28 28.75
C THR A 58 3.95 -23.24 29.07
N THR A 59 4.18 -21.99 28.66
CA THR A 59 3.15 -20.95 28.70
C THR A 59 2.14 -21.28 27.60
N THR A 60 1.08 -22.01 27.97
CA THR A 60 -0.08 -22.21 27.10
C THR A 60 -0.77 -20.87 26.97
N VAL A 61 -0.47 -20.13 25.89
CA VAL A 61 -1.23 -18.96 25.48
C VAL A 61 -2.61 -19.48 25.09
N ALA A 62 -3.64 -19.12 25.85
CA ALA A 62 -5.01 -19.41 25.47
C ALA A 62 -5.26 -18.78 24.09
N PRO A 63 -5.87 -19.50 23.13
CA PRO A 63 -6.24 -18.91 21.86
C PRO A 63 -7.21 -17.75 22.14
N VAL A 64 -6.74 -16.52 21.96
CA VAL A 64 -7.60 -15.35 21.91
C VAL A 64 -8.40 -15.46 20.63
N THR A 65 -9.70 -15.72 20.73
CA THR A 65 -10.60 -15.64 19.59
C THR A 65 -10.58 -14.18 19.13
N PRO A 66 -10.03 -13.86 17.95
CA PRO A 66 -10.02 -12.48 17.48
C PRO A 66 -11.46 -12.01 17.30
N LEU A 67 -11.71 -10.75 17.64
CA LEU A 67 -12.97 -10.09 17.30
C LEU A 67 -13.15 -10.21 15.79
N ALA A 68 -14.35 -10.59 15.31
CA ALA A 68 -14.56 -10.91 13.90
C ALA A 68 -14.28 -9.73 12.95
N CYS A 69 -14.27 -8.49 13.45
CA CYS A 69 -13.86 -7.30 12.70
C CYS A 69 -12.36 -6.95 12.78
N GLN A 70 -11.55 -7.84 13.37
CA GLN A 70 -10.08 -7.77 13.40
C GLN A 70 -9.42 -8.89 12.59
N THR A 71 -10.20 -9.66 11.84
CA THR A 71 -9.71 -10.78 11.03
C THR A 71 -9.46 -10.41 9.57
N CYS A 72 -9.89 -9.21 9.14
CA CYS A 72 -9.64 -8.77 7.78
C CYS A 72 -8.15 -8.56 7.54
N THR A 73 -7.72 -8.82 6.32
CA THR A 73 -6.38 -8.50 5.83
C THR A 73 -6.50 -7.64 4.58
N VAL A 74 -5.52 -6.77 4.34
CA VAL A 74 -5.54 -5.90 3.15
C VAL A 74 -5.57 -6.72 1.87
N ASP A 75 -4.85 -7.85 1.84
CA ASP A 75 -4.79 -8.76 0.69
C ASP A 75 -6.13 -9.40 0.29
N GLN A 76 -7.20 -9.20 1.06
CA GLN A 76 -8.56 -9.62 0.68
C GLN A 76 -9.18 -8.70 -0.38
N VAL A 77 -8.68 -7.48 -0.52
CA VAL A 77 -9.13 -6.52 -1.54
C VAL A 77 -8.07 -6.43 -2.63
N SER A 78 -8.48 -6.66 -3.88
CA SER A 78 -7.63 -6.39 -5.03
C SER A 78 -7.61 -4.90 -5.32
N PHE A 79 -6.45 -4.27 -5.26
CA PHE A 79 -6.24 -2.91 -5.73
C PHE A 79 -5.60 -2.97 -7.10
N ASP A 80 -6.36 -2.62 -8.14
CA ASP A 80 -5.90 -2.74 -9.51
C ASP A 80 -4.87 -1.65 -9.83
N ALA A 81 -3.72 -2.07 -10.37
CA ALA A 81 -2.74 -1.16 -10.93
C ALA A 81 -3.20 -0.63 -12.29
N ALA A 82 -2.67 0.53 -12.69
CA ALA A 82 -2.88 1.09 -14.02
C ALA A 82 -2.46 0.06 -15.08
N ASN A 83 -3.40 -0.31 -15.94
CA ASN A 83 -3.23 -1.41 -16.89
C ASN A 83 -2.82 -0.93 -18.31
N GLY A 84 -2.65 0.37 -18.49
CA GLY A 84 -2.31 1.01 -19.77
C GLY A 84 -3.52 1.38 -20.63
N ASP A 85 -4.74 1.07 -20.21
CA ASP A 85 -5.95 1.58 -20.85
C ASP A 85 -6.07 3.11 -20.63
N PRO A 86 -6.63 3.85 -21.60
CA PRO A 86 -6.82 5.29 -21.46
C PRO A 86 -7.62 5.64 -20.20
N GLY A 87 -7.06 6.52 -19.37
CA GLY A 87 -7.67 6.95 -18.12
C GLY A 87 -7.58 5.93 -16.98
N SER A 88 -6.95 4.75 -17.16
CA SER A 88 -6.68 3.85 -16.03
C SER A 88 -5.56 4.43 -15.16
N ILE A 89 -5.81 4.46 -13.85
CA ILE A 89 -4.85 4.93 -12.83
C ILE A 89 -4.73 3.89 -11.72
N ASP A 90 -3.64 3.95 -10.96
CA ASP A 90 -3.40 3.03 -9.85
C ASP A 90 -4.43 3.21 -8.74
N ALA A 91 -5.02 2.10 -8.28
CA ALA A 91 -5.71 2.04 -7.01
C ALA A 91 -4.69 1.83 -5.88
N ASP A 92 -4.79 2.64 -4.83
CA ASP A 92 -3.92 2.55 -3.66
C ASP A 92 -4.76 2.42 -2.39
N PHE A 93 -4.09 2.15 -1.27
CA PHE A 93 -4.73 2.04 0.03
C PHE A 93 -3.88 2.61 1.15
N ARG A 94 -4.55 2.95 2.25
CA ARG A 94 -3.92 3.35 3.49
C ARG A 94 -4.59 2.62 4.65
N ALA A 95 -3.80 1.83 5.38
CA ALA A 95 -4.28 1.25 6.63
C ALA A 95 -4.47 2.37 7.66
N GLU A 96 -5.65 2.44 8.26
CA GLU A 96 -5.98 3.44 9.26
C GLU A 96 -5.79 2.86 10.67
N ALA A 97 -5.79 3.75 11.67
CA ALA A 97 -5.95 3.29 13.04
C ALA A 97 -7.31 2.60 13.22
N ASN A 98 -7.36 1.61 14.11
CA ASN A 98 -8.60 0.96 14.48
C ASN A 98 -9.66 1.99 14.90
N ASP A 99 -10.92 1.66 14.64
CA ASP A 99 -12.02 2.50 15.07
C ASP A 99 -12.03 2.65 16.60
N PRO A 100 -12.04 3.88 17.15
CA PRO A 100 -11.93 4.06 18.60
C PRO A 100 -13.18 3.64 19.38
N GLN A 101 -14.32 3.39 18.73
CA GLN A 101 -15.56 2.96 19.38
C GLN A 101 -15.73 1.44 19.35
N THR A 102 -15.37 0.81 18.24
CA THR A 102 -15.61 -0.60 17.96
C THR A 102 -14.34 -1.45 17.98
N ASP A 103 -13.17 -0.82 17.97
CA ASP A 103 -11.85 -1.45 17.83
C ASP A 103 -11.70 -2.31 16.56
N CYS A 104 -12.53 -2.04 15.55
CA CYS A 104 -12.50 -2.75 14.27
C CYS A 104 -11.44 -2.17 13.33
N LEU A 105 -10.90 -3.02 12.46
CA LEU A 105 -9.92 -2.59 11.45
C LEU A 105 -10.56 -1.67 10.42
N ARG A 106 -9.79 -0.67 9.98
CA ARG A 106 -10.18 0.32 8.98
C ARG A 106 -9.12 0.42 7.89
N LEU A 107 -9.59 0.58 6.65
CA LEU A 107 -8.75 0.68 5.46
C LEU A 107 -9.33 1.76 4.55
N THR A 108 -8.53 2.72 4.14
CA THR A 108 -8.96 3.73 3.17
C THR A 108 -8.50 3.31 1.78
N ALA A 109 -9.41 3.10 0.84
CA ALA A 109 -9.11 2.98 -0.58
C ALA A 109 -8.93 4.37 -1.19
N ILE A 110 -7.98 4.53 -2.11
CA ILE A 110 -7.57 5.82 -2.65
C ILE A 110 -7.43 5.72 -4.17
N CYS A 111 -8.12 6.60 -4.89
CA CYS A 111 -7.89 6.87 -6.30
C CYS A 111 -7.41 8.32 -6.45
N SER A 112 -6.26 8.54 -7.08
CA SER A 112 -5.72 9.90 -7.31
C SER A 112 -5.45 10.14 -8.79
N ALA A 113 -6.20 11.07 -9.37
CA ALA A 113 -6.05 11.50 -10.76
C ALA A 113 -4.95 12.56 -10.91
N GLN A 114 -4.52 12.75 -12.16
CA GLN A 114 -3.55 13.78 -12.52
C GLN A 114 -4.12 15.21 -12.36
N PRO A 115 -3.26 16.25 -12.23
CA PRO A 115 -3.70 17.64 -12.28
C PRO A 115 -4.53 17.96 -13.53
N GLY A 116 -5.75 18.46 -13.33
CA GLY A 116 -6.71 18.76 -14.40
C GLY A 116 -7.71 17.63 -14.70
N PHE A 117 -7.57 16.48 -14.05
CA PHE A 117 -8.46 15.34 -14.17
C PHE A 117 -9.25 15.10 -12.89
N VAL A 118 -10.34 14.35 -13.01
CA VAL A 118 -11.20 13.88 -11.93
C VAL A 118 -11.00 12.38 -11.77
N ALA A 119 -10.85 11.91 -10.53
CA ALA A 119 -10.78 10.49 -10.23
C ALA A 119 -12.17 9.87 -10.08
N PHE A 120 -12.29 8.61 -10.48
CA PHE A 120 -13.47 7.79 -10.32
C PHE A 120 -13.07 6.42 -9.79
N MET A 121 -13.62 6.07 -8.64
CA MET A 121 -13.39 4.79 -7.98
C MET A 121 -14.54 3.82 -8.27
N GLU A 122 -14.24 2.58 -8.59
CA GLU A 122 -15.24 1.53 -8.77
C GLU A 122 -14.95 0.34 -7.85
N PHE A 123 -15.99 -0.16 -7.19
CA PHE A 123 -15.96 -1.37 -6.36
C PHE A 123 -16.47 -2.57 -7.14
N ASN A 124 -15.80 -3.72 -6.95
CA ASN A 124 -16.22 -5.03 -7.44
C ASN A 124 -16.59 -5.14 -8.93
N ILE A 125 -16.01 -4.27 -9.78
CA ILE A 125 -16.20 -4.21 -11.24
C ILE A 125 -17.68 -4.17 -11.67
N ASN A 126 -18.12 -3.04 -12.22
CA ASN A 126 -19.50 -2.74 -12.61
C ASN A 126 -20.53 -2.75 -11.46
N GLN A 127 -20.11 -2.66 -10.19
CA GLN A 127 -21.04 -2.58 -9.05
C GLN A 127 -21.15 -1.15 -8.48
N GLY A 128 -20.70 -0.15 -9.23
CA GLY A 128 -20.67 1.24 -8.80
C GLY A 128 -19.48 1.54 -7.90
N GLY A 129 -19.54 2.64 -7.17
CA GLY A 129 -18.43 3.13 -6.38
C GLY A 129 -18.89 3.98 -5.20
N PRO A 130 -17.93 4.58 -4.48
CA PRO A 130 -18.23 5.44 -3.34
C PRO A 130 -19.03 6.68 -3.75
N LEU A 131 -19.79 7.23 -2.80
CA LEU A 131 -20.60 8.44 -3.01
C LEU A 131 -19.75 9.64 -3.38
N GLU A 132 -18.52 9.68 -2.87
CA GLU A 132 -17.50 10.72 -3.08
C GLU A 132 -17.14 10.92 -4.57
N ASN A 133 -17.42 9.95 -5.44
CA ASN A 133 -17.29 10.14 -6.90
C ASN A 133 -18.19 11.26 -7.43
N GLN A 134 -19.30 11.58 -6.75
CA GLN A 134 -20.24 12.62 -7.16
C GLN A 134 -19.69 14.04 -6.98
N ASP A 135 -18.60 14.20 -6.23
CA ASP A 135 -17.99 15.49 -5.95
C ASP A 135 -17.01 15.94 -7.05
N PHE A 136 -16.75 15.10 -8.05
CA PHE A 136 -15.84 15.37 -9.16
C PHE A 136 -14.46 15.88 -8.71
N VAL A 137 -13.88 15.18 -7.73
CA VAL A 137 -12.60 15.53 -7.11
C VAL A 137 -11.41 14.82 -7.76
N GLN A 138 -10.23 15.41 -7.62
CA GLN A 138 -8.98 14.79 -8.08
C GLN A 138 -8.62 13.52 -7.29
N THR A 139 -8.93 13.49 -6.00
CA THR A 139 -8.63 12.36 -5.13
C THR A 139 -9.91 11.89 -4.46
N VAL A 140 -10.28 10.64 -4.72
CA VAL A 140 -11.40 9.96 -4.08
C VAL A 140 -10.83 9.06 -3.00
N GLU A 141 -11.23 9.28 -1.75
CA GLU A 141 -10.91 8.43 -0.62
C GLU A 141 -12.20 7.75 -0.12
N ALA A 142 -12.18 6.42 -0.02
CA ALA A 142 -13.31 5.65 0.49
C ALA A 142 -12.90 4.84 1.71
N LEU A 143 -13.59 5.06 2.82
CA LEU A 143 -13.32 4.34 4.05
C LEU A 143 -14.03 2.98 4.06
N LEU A 144 -13.23 1.92 4.20
CA LEU A 144 -13.68 0.55 4.37
C LEU A 144 -13.54 0.14 5.85
N GLU A 145 -14.57 -0.52 6.35
CA GLU A 145 -14.63 -1.08 7.70
C GLU A 145 -14.67 -2.60 7.62
N CYS A 146 -13.83 -3.26 8.42
CA CYS A 146 -13.87 -4.70 8.55
C CYS A 146 -15.11 -5.12 9.35
N VAL A 147 -15.92 -6.02 8.80
CA VAL A 147 -17.07 -6.61 9.49
C VAL A 147 -17.09 -8.10 9.19
N ASP A 148 -17.05 -8.93 10.25
CA ASP A 148 -17.08 -10.39 10.14
C ASP A 148 -16.07 -10.97 9.12
N GLY A 149 -14.87 -10.39 9.08
CA GLY A 149 -13.77 -10.82 8.21
C GLY A 149 -13.86 -10.38 6.76
N GLN A 150 -14.76 -9.45 6.43
CA GLN A 150 -14.91 -8.86 5.08
C GLN A 150 -14.87 -7.33 5.16
N TRP A 151 -14.41 -6.69 4.09
CA TRP A 151 -14.36 -5.23 3.99
C TRP A 151 -15.68 -4.68 3.47
N PHE A 152 -16.20 -3.65 4.14
CA PHE A 152 -17.44 -2.98 3.73
C PHE A 152 -17.24 -1.47 3.62
N TYR A 153 -17.75 -0.89 2.54
CA TYR A 153 -18.00 0.54 2.46
C TYR A 153 -19.40 0.85 3.03
N ARG A 154 -19.47 1.78 3.98
CA ARG A 154 -20.70 2.09 4.74
C ARG A 154 -20.93 3.60 4.79
N THR A 155 -21.60 4.14 3.76
CA THR A 155 -22.11 5.52 3.81
C THR A 155 -23.64 5.54 3.71
N THR A 156 -24.19 5.13 2.56
CA THR A 156 -25.64 5.10 2.32
C THR A 156 -26.15 3.68 2.13
N ASP A 157 -25.42 2.90 1.33
CA ASP A 157 -25.63 1.47 1.14
C ASP A 157 -24.44 0.71 1.74
N VAL A 158 -24.71 -0.43 2.35
CA VAL A 158 -23.66 -1.32 2.85
C VAL A 158 -23.22 -2.20 1.69
N GLN A 159 -22.01 -1.96 1.18
CA GLN A 159 -21.45 -2.70 0.06
C GLN A 159 -20.19 -3.44 0.51
N GLU A 160 -20.14 -4.76 0.29
CA GLU A 160 -18.92 -5.54 0.45
C GLU A 160 -17.92 -5.11 -0.64
N VAL A 161 -16.63 -5.01 -0.31
CA VAL A 161 -15.59 -4.60 -1.25
C VAL A 161 -14.50 -5.67 -1.32
N ASN A 162 -14.30 -6.23 -2.50
CA ASN A 162 -13.36 -7.29 -2.82
C ASN A 162 -12.37 -6.85 -3.90
N SER A 163 -12.71 -5.83 -4.68
CA SER A 163 -11.78 -5.17 -5.61
C SER A 163 -12.08 -3.67 -5.75
N VAL A 164 -11.03 -2.90 -6.02
CA VAL A 164 -11.08 -1.47 -6.30
C VAL A 164 -10.36 -1.21 -7.61
N GLN A 165 -11.04 -0.51 -8.53
CA GLN A 165 -10.47 -0.01 -9.77
C GLN A 165 -10.59 1.51 -9.79
N CYS A 166 -9.57 2.16 -10.34
CA CYS A 166 -9.54 3.60 -10.47
C CYS A 166 -9.43 4.01 -11.94
N THR A 167 -10.25 4.99 -12.33
CA THR A 167 -10.17 5.66 -13.63
C THR A 167 -10.15 7.16 -13.45
N GLU A 168 -9.68 7.89 -14.46
CA GLU A 168 -9.68 9.34 -14.50
C GLU A 168 -10.28 9.85 -15.82
N PHE A 169 -10.87 11.05 -15.75
CA PHE A 169 -11.40 11.74 -16.93
C PHE A 169 -11.15 13.25 -16.85
N ASP A 170 -11.11 13.89 -18.01
CA ASP A 170 -10.84 15.34 -18.11
C ASP A 170 -11.94 16.12 -17.38
N ALA A 171 -11.54 17.01 -16.48
CA ALA A 171 -12.48 17.87 -15.77
C ALA A 171 -13.18 18.88 -16.70
N ALA A 172 -12.64 19.13 -17.91
CA ALA A 172 -13.15 20.08 -18.88
C ALA A 172 -14.25 19.52 -19.80
N GLY A 173 -14.39 18.19 -19.91
CA GLY A 173 -15.37 17.51 -20.76
C GLY A 173 -15.03 17.46 -22.25
#